data_AF-A0A1V4KXE4-F1
#
_entry.id   AF-A0A1V4KXE4-F1
#
_cell.length_a   1.000
_cell.length_b   1.000
_cell.length_c   1.000
_cell.angle_alpha   90.00
_cell.angle_beta   90.00
_cell.angle_gamma   90.00
#
_symmetry.space_group_name_H-M   'P 1'
#
loop_
_entity.id
_entity.type
_entity.pdbx_description
1 polymer ?
#
loop_
_entity_poly.entity_id
_entity_poly.type
_entity_poly.pdbx_seq_one_letter_code
_entity_poly.pdbx_strand_id
1 'polypeptide(L)' 'MVATVSPAADNYDETLSTLRYADRAKNIVNHAVVNEDPNARIIRELREEVEKLREQLTKAEVQILVWVN' A
#
# COMPACT_ATOMS: atom_id res chain seq x y z
N MET A 1 -17.43 3.18 7.65
CA MET A 1 -18.87 3.39 7.38
C MET A 1 -19.58 3.60 8.71
N VAL A 2 -20.54 4.51 8.79
CA VAL A 2 -21.42 4.67 9.95
C VAL A 2 -22.85 4.41 9.49
N ALA A 3 -23.55 3.50 10.15
CA ALA A 3 -24.95 3.17 9.85
C ALA A 3 -25.85 3.84 10.89
N THR A 4 -26.68 4.80 10.46
CA THR A 4 -27.63 5.49 11.34
C THR A 4 -29.01 4.89 11.20
N VAL A 5 -29.66 4.56 12.33
CA VAL A 5 -30.96 3.89 12.36
C VAL A 5 -31.92 4.58 13.33
N SER A 6 -33.22 4.42 13.08
CA SER A 6 -34.28 4.93 13.96
C SER A 6 -34.67 3.85 14.98
N PRO A 7 -34.88 4.18 16.27
CA PRO A 7 -35.34 3.22 17.26
C PRO A 7 -36.85 2.97 17.22
N ALA A 8 -37.61 3.75 16.43
CA ALA A 8 -39.06 3.65 16.38
C ALA A 8 -39.52 2.41 15.61
N ALA A 9 -40.56 1.74 16.11
CA ALA A 9 -41.01 0.44 15.59
C ALA A 9 -41.61 0.53 14.18
N ASP A 10 -42.11 1.70 13.79
CA ASP A 10 -42.56 2.02 12.43
C ASP A 10 -41.42 1.95 11.39
N ASN A 11 -40.17 2.10 11.82
CA ASN A 11 -38.97 2.04 10.98
C ASN A 11 -38.26 0.69 11.02
N TYR A 12 -38.92 -0.37 11.51
CA TYR A 12 -38.29 -1.68 11.70
C TYR A 12 -37.69 -2.25 10.41
N ASP A 13 -38.44 -2.25 9.30
CA ASP A 13 -38.01 -2.85 8.03
C ASP A 13 -36.80 -2.12 7.41
N GLU A 14 -36.81 -0.79 7.47
CA GLU A 14 -35.69 0.05 7.00
C GLU A 14 -34.46 -0.07 7.91
N THR A 15 -34.68 -0.14 9.23
CA THR A 15 -33.61 -0.38 10.21
C THR A 15 -32.96 -1.73 9.99
N LEU A 16 -33.75 -2.79 9.76
CA LEU A 16 -33.25 -4.12 9.46
C LEU A 16 -32.46 -4.14 8.14
N SER A 17 -32.96 -3.46 7.11
CA SER A 17 -32.27 -3.34 5.82
C SER A 17 -30.93 -2.62 5.95
N THR A 18 -30.90 -1.52 6.71
CA THR A 18 -29.69 -0.76 7.02
C THR A 18 -28.65 -1.60 7.77
N LEU A 19 -29.08 -2.35 8.79
CA LEU A 19 -28.19 -3.23 9.56
C LEU A 19 -27.65 -4.39 8.71
N ARG A 20 -28.49 -5.01 7.85
CA ARG A 20 -28.05 -6.04 6.91
C ARG A 20 -27.02 -5.52 5.91
N TYR A 21 -27.15 -4.27 5.46
CA TYR A 21 -26.15 -3.65 4.61
C TYR A 21 -24.84 -3.41 5.37
N ALA A 22 -24.92 -2.85 6.59
CA ALA A 22 -23.74 -2.67 7.45
C ALA A 22 -23.02 -4.00 7.74
N ASP A 23 -23.78 -5.08 7.98
CA ASP A 23 -23.25 -6.41 8.20
C ASP A 23 -22.48 -6.95 6.99
N ARG A 24 -22.97 -6.71 5.77
CA ARG A 24 -22.23 -7.06 4.54
C ARG A 24 -21.01 -6.17 4.35
N ALA A 25 -21.15 -4.86 4.59
CA ALA A 25 -20.06 -3.89 4.43
C ALA A 25 -18.88 -4.18 5.36
N LYS A 26 -19.11 -4.73 6.56
CA LYS A 26 -18.05 -5.13 7.49
C LYS A 26 -17.12 -6.21 6.93
N ASN A 27 -17.60 -7.00 5.97
CA ASN A 27 -16.84 -8.10 5.37
C ASN A 27 -16.02 -7.66 4.15
N ILE A 28 -16.11 -6.38 3.76
CA ILE A 28 -15.31 -5.84 2.65
C ILE A 28 -13.87 -5.63 3.14
N VAL A 29 -12.93 -6.35 2.52
CA VAL A 29 -11.50 -6.22 2.82
C VAL A 29 -10.89 -5.19 1.88
N ASN A 30 -10.46 -4.06 2.44
CA ASN A 30 -9.74 -3.03 1.69
C ASN A 30 -8.24 -3.27 1.75
N HIS A 31 -7.57 -3.17 0.60
CA HIS A 31 -6.12 -3.15 0.52
C HIS A 31 -5.64 -1.69 0.46
N ALA A 32 -5.42 -1.08 1.62
CA ALA A 32 -4.93 0.29 1.71
C ALA A 32 -3.45 0.35 1.32
N VAL A 33 -3.12 1.20 0.34
CA VAL A 33 -1.74 1.48 -0.07
C VAL A 33 -1.45 2.94 0.19
N VAL A 34 -0.22 3.25 0.60
CA VAL A 34 0.23 4.64 0.71
C VAL A 34 0.24 5.23 -0.70
N ASN A 35 -0.52 6.30 -0.90
CA ASN A 35 -0.45 7.07 -2.14
C ASN A 35 0.84 7.90 -2.13
N GLU A 36 1.91 7.30 -2.65
CA GLU A 36 3.16 8.01 -2.95
C GLU A 36 3.02 8.79 -4.25
N ASP A 37 3.61 9.99 -4.29
CA ASP A 37 3.75 10.74 -5.53
C ASP A 37 4.55 9.87 -6.54
N PRO A 38 4.04 9.64 -7.77
CA PRO A 38 4.71 8.79 -8.74
C PRO A 38 6.12 9.24 -9.05
N ASN A 39 6.38 10.56 -9.07
CA ASN A 39 7.71 11.09 -9.33
C ASN A 39 8.64 10.84 -8.14
N ALA A 40 8.16 11.06 -6.91
CA ALA A 40 8.94 10.77 -5.70
C ALA A 40 9.34 9.28 -5.62
N ARG A 41 8.41 8.36 -5.94
CA ARG A 41 8.71 6.92 -6.01
C ARG A 41 9.77 6.61 -7.06
N ILE A 42 9.60 7.12 -8.28
CA ILE A 42 10.57 6.91 -9.38
C ILE A 42 11.94 7.46 -9.00
N ILE A 43 12.02 8.66 -8.42
CA ILE A 43 13.29 9.25 -7.99
C ILE A 43 13.96 8.38 -6.92
N ARG A 44 13.20 7.82 -5.97
CA ARG A 44 13.74 6.91 -4.95
C ARG A 44 14.28 5.62 -5.57
N GLU A 45 13.49 4.96 -6.41
CA GLU A 45 13.89 3.72 -7.10
C GLU A 45 15.13 3.93 -7.98
N LEU A 46 15.17 5.04 -8.73
CA LEU A 46 16.33 5.39 -9.54
C LEU A 46 17.58 5.66 -8.70
N ARG A 47 17.46 6.33 -7.55
CA ARG A 47 18.59 6.56 -6.64
C ARG A 47 19.10 5.25 -6.04
N GLU A 48 18.20 4.36 -5.62
CA GLU A 48 18.56 3.03 -5.12
C GLU A 48 19.28 2.20 -6.19
N GLU A 49 18.81 2.24 -7.44
CA GLU A 49 19.45 1.52 -8.54
C GLU A 49 20.84 2.11 -8.88
N VAL A 50 20.99 3.43 -8.87
CA VAL A 50 22.29 4.09 -9.07
C VAL A 50 23.31 3.65 -8.01
N GLU A 51 22.91 3.61 -6.74
CA GLU A 51 23.81 3.17 -5.67
C GLU A 51 24.17 1.69 -5.80
N LYS A 52 23.20 0.83 -6.13
CA LYS A 52 23.45 -0.59 -6.37
C LYS A 52 24.43 -0.81 -7.53
N LEU A 53 24.28 -0.08 -8.62
CA LEU A 53 25.19 -0.15 -9.77
C LEU A 53 26.60 0.35 -9.41
N ARG A 54 26.71 1.43 -8.63
CA ARG A 54 27.99 1.92 -8.11
C ARG A 54 28.69 0.88 -7.24
N GLU A 55 27.97 0.23 -6.32
CA GLU A 55 28.54 -0.84 -5.50
C GLU A 55 29.05 -2.01 -6.34
N GLN A 56 28.31 -2.41 -7.37
CA GLN A 56 28.74 -3.48 -8.28
C GLN A 56 30.01 -3.11 -9.03
N LEU A 57 30.10 -1.86 -9.50
CA LEU A 57 31.29 -1.37 -10.18
C LEU A 57 32.51 -1.39 -9.24
N THR A 58 32.37 -0.86 -8.02
CA THR A 58 33.45 -0.87 -7.02
C THR A 58 33.88 -2.30 -6.69
N LYS A 59 32.94 -3.24 -6.54
CA LYS A 59 33.25 -4.66 -6.32
C LYS A 59 34.01 -5.26 -7.50
N ALA A 60 33.62 -4.95 -8.72
CA ALA A 60 34.30 -5.42 -9.93
C ALA A 60 35.72 -4.83 -10.05
N GLU A 61 35.90 -3.55 -9.76
CA GLU A 61 37.21 -2.89 -9.74
C GLU A 61 38.15 -3.53 -8.71
N VAL A 62 37.65 -3.78 -7.48
CA VAL A 62 38.41 -4.48 -6.43
C VAL A 62 38.77 -5.91 -6.87
N GLN A 63 37.82 -6.65 -7.47
CA GLN A 63 38.06 -8.01 -7.97
C GLN A 63 39.16 -8.05 -9.03
N ILE A 64 39.17 -7.08 -9.95
CA ILE A 64 40.22 -6.96 -10.98
C ILE A 64 41.57 -6.65 -10.33
N LEU A 65 41.61 -5.73 -9.35
CA LEU A 65 42.86 -5.35 -8.69
C LEU A 65 43.50 -6.50 -7.91
N VAL A 66 42.69 -7.37 -7.31
CA VAL A 66 43.13 -8.61 -6.65
C VAL A 66 43.63 -9.65 -7.65
N TRP A 67 43.06 -9.72 -8.85
CA TRP A 67 43.48 -10.67 -9.89
C TRP A 67 44.82 -10.30 -10.55
N VAL A 68 45.22 -9.03 -10.50
CA VAL A 68 46.41 -8.50 -11.17
C VAL A 68 47.63 -8.43 -10.24
N ASN A 69 47.46 -8.65 -8.92
CA ASN A 69 48.54 -8.81 -7.93
C ASN A 69 48.73 -10.27 -7.53
#